data_AF-K1XL49-F1
#
_entry.id   AF-K1XL49-F1
#
_cell.length_a   1.000
_cell.length_b   1.000
_cell.length_c   1.000
_cell.angle_alpha   90.00
_cell.angle_beta   90.00
_cell.angle_gamma   90.00
#
_symmetry.space_group_name_H-M   'P 1'
#
loop_
_entity.id
_entity.type
_entity.pdbx_description
1 polymer ?
#
loop_
_entity_poly.entity_id
_entity_poly.type
_entity_poly.pdbx_seq_one_letter_code
_entity_poly.pdbx_strand_id
1 'polypeptide(L)'
;MEQTGLPPPKPIMMKERVSMLFLQYGELDVIDGSFVLVDANGVRTQIPVGSIACLMLEPGTRVTHAAVKLCAYTGCLLIWVGEAGVRLYAVGQPG
;
A
#
# COMPACT_ATOMS: atom_id res chain seq x y z
N MET A 1 7.70 13.12 -14.05
CA MET A 1 8.47 13.16 -12.78
C MET A 1 9.18 11.83 -12.65
N GLU A 2 10.45 11.85 -13.03
CA GLU A 2 11.37 10.71 -13.04
C GLU A 2 11.56 10.21 -11.62
N GLN A 3 11.20 8.94 -11.36
CA GLN A 3 11.56 8.30 -10.11
C GLN A 3 13.04 7.91 -10.24
N THR A 4 13.92 8.60 -9.54
CA THR A 4 15.29 8.14 -9.26
C THR A 4 15.19 6.86 -8.43
N GLY A 5 15.09 5.71 -9.10
CA GLY A 5 14.92 4.39 -8.49
C GLY A 5 14.71 3.29 -9.54
N LEU A 6 14.80 2.04 -9.10
CA LEU A 6 14.58 0.85 -9.94
C LEU A 6 13.22 0.92 -10.69
N PRO A 7 13.10 0.32 -11.88
CA PRO A 7 11.84 0.30 -12.61
C PRO A 7 10.73 -0.33 -11.74
N PRO A 8 9.47 0.14 -11.86
CA PRO A 8 8.38 -0.36 -11.04
C PRO A 8 8.22 -1.87 -11.24
N PRO A 9 8.01 -2.63 -10.14
CA PRO A 9 7.99 -4.09 -10.22
C PRO A 9 6.79 -4.56 -11.06
N LYS A 10 7.03 -5.56 -11.90
CA LYS A 10 5.96 -6.18 -12.68
C LYS A 10 5.01 -6.94 -11.74
N PRO A 11 3.69 -6.80 -11.93
CA PRO A 11 2.68 -7.61 -11.24
C PRO A 11 2.97 -9.11 -11.35
N ILE A 12 3.06 -9.82 -10.22
CA ILE A 12 3.07 -11.31 -10.19
C ILE A 12 1.65 -11.86 -10.31
N MET A 13 1.51 -13.16 -10.59
CA MET A 13 0.20 -13.81 -10.73
C MET A 13 -0.61 -13.68 -9.44
N MET A 14 -1.91 -13.40 -9.55
CA MET A 14 -2.78 -13.17 -8.38
C MET A 14 -2.75 -14.32 -7.37
N LYS A 15 -2.66 -15.57 -7.85
CA LYS A 15 -2.58 -16.77 -7.01
C LYS A 15 -1.31 -16.88 -6.14
N GLU A 16 -0.28 -16.10 -6.47
CA GLU A 16 1.01 -16.08 -5.76
C GLU A 16 1.08 -14.94 -4.74
N ARG A 17 0.03 -14.11 -4.66
CA ARG A 17 -0.03 -12.96 -3.75
C ARG A 17 -0.65 -13.34 -2.41
N VAL A 18 -0.16 -12.70 -1.37
CA VAL A 18 -0.86 -12.62 -0.09
C VAL A 18 -2.20 -11.92 -0.33
N SER A 19 -3.28 -12.48 0.18
CA SER A 19 -4.65 -12.02 -0.08
C SER A 19 -4.86 -10.58 0.38
N MET A 20 -4.58 -10.28 1.65
CA MET A 20 -4.82 -8.96 2.20
C MET A 20 -3.95 -8.67 3.42
N LEU A 21 -3.66 -7.40 3.64
CA LEU A 21 -2.95 -6.91 4.83
C LEU A 21 -3.72 -5.73 5.45
N PHE A 22 -3.86 -5.71 6.76
CA PHE A 22 -4.44 -4.61 7.51
C PHE A 22 -3.35 -3.67 7.99
N LEU A 23 -3.55 -2.37 7.78
CA LEU A 23 -2.63 -1.32 8.16
C LEU A 23 -3.41 -0.26 8.95
N GLN A 24 -2.89 0.07 10.12
CA GLN A 24 -3.49 1.02 11.05
C GLN A 24 -2.41 1.99 11.54
N TYR A 25 -2.80 3.22 11.86
CA TYR A 25 -1.97 4.23 12.53
C TYR A 25 -0.56 4.42 11.93
N GLY A 26 -0.49 5.08 10.78
CA GLY A 26 0.78 5.50 10.20
C GLY A 26 0.66 6.15 8.83
N GLU A 27 1.78 6.58 8.29
CA GLU A 27 1.88 7.18 6.97
C GLU A 27 2.48 6.19 5.97
N LEU A 28 1.73 5.91 4.91
CA LEU A 28 2.18 5.11 3.78
C LEU A 28 2.89 6.00 2.77
N ASP A 29 4.18 5.73 2.58
CA ASP A 29 5.02 6.49 1.66
C ASP A 29 5.98 5.59 0.86
N VAL A 30 6.65 6.17 -0.14
CA VAL A 30 7.69 5.51 -0.92
C VAL A 30 9.04 6.14 -0.61
N ILE A 31 9.88 5.40 0.11
CA ILE A 31 11.22 5.83 0.51
C ILE A 31 12.23 4.92 -0.18
N ASP A 32 13.18 5.51 -0.93
CA ASP A 32 14.19 4.76 -1.69
C ASP A 32 13.59 3.68 -2.62
N GLY A 33 12.41 3.98 -3.19
CA GLY A 33 11.67 3.06 -4.06
C GLY A 33 10.95 1.92 -3.33
N SER A 34 11.03 1.86 -2.01
CA SER A 34 10.36 0.87 -1.17
C SER A 34 9.06 1.42 -0.60
N PHE A 35 8.00 0.60 -0.57
CA PHE A 35 6.75 0.95 0.08
C PHE A 35 6.88 0.76 1.59
N VAL A 36 6.61 1.82 2.35
CA VAL A 36 6.90 1.86 3.80
C VAL A 36 5.69 2.41 4.55
N LEU A 37 5.35 1.78 5.67
CA LEU A 37 4.52 2.37 6.71
C LEU A 37 5.44 3.01 7.76
N VAL A 38 5.25 4.31 7.99
CA VAL A 38 5.95 5.07 9.02
C VAL A 38 4.99 5.27 10.19
N ASP A 39 5.34 4.74 11.36
CA ASP A 39 4.54 4.94 12.57
C ASP A 39 4.80 6.31 13.22
N ALA A 40 4.06 6.63 14.29
CA ALA A 40 4.24 7.89 15.03
C ALA A 40 5.61 8.02 15.71
N ASN A 41 6.33 6.92 15.94
CA ASN A 41 7.67 6.90 16.52
C ASN A 41 8.77 7.01 15.44
N GLY A 42 8.40 7.07 14.16
CA GLY A 42 9.32 7.09 13.03
C GLY A 42 9.87 5.71 12.63
N VAL A 43 9.34 4.62 13.20
CA VAL A 43 9.69 3.25 12.81
C VAL A 43 9.16 2.98 11.41
N ARG A 44 10.05 2.48 10.54
CA ARG A 44 9.78 2.22 9.13
C ARG A 44 9.56 0.73 8.93
N THR A 45 8.32 0.34 8.65
CA THR A 45 7.97 -1.04 8.30
C THR A 45 7.87 -1.16 6.79
N GLN A 46 8.79 -1.91 6.18
CA GLN A 46 8.75 -2.19 4.75
C GLN A 46 7.64 -3.18 4.42
N ILE A 47 6.80 -2.85 3.44
CA ILE A 47 5.69 -3.69 3.00
C ILE A 47 5.93 -4.09 1.55
N PRO A 48 5.92 -5.41 1.23
CA PRO A 48 6.13 -5.87 -0.14
C PRO A 48 4.85 -5.72 -0.97
N VAL A 49 4.52 -4.49 -1.38
CA VAL A 49 3.29 -4.15 -2.14
C VAL A 49 3.15 -4.89 -3.48
N GLY A 50 4.25 -5.42 -4.03
CA GLY A 50 4.24 -6.25 -5.23
C GLY A 50 3.67 -7.66 -5.05
N SER A 51 3.69 -8.19 -3.82
CA SER A 51 3.23 -9.55 -3.51
C SER A 51 1.91 -9.58 -2.74
N ILE A 52 1.21 -8.45 -2.63
CA ILE A 52 -0.05 -8.34 -1.89
C ILE A 52 -1.17 -7.97 -2.88
N ALA A 53 -2.32 -8.63 -2.77
CA ALA A 53 -3.47 -8.35 -3.63
C ALA A 53 -4.23 -7.08 -3.19
N CYS A 54 -4.53 -6.92 -1.91
CA CYS A 54 -5.12 -5.68 -1.39
C CYS A 54 -4.59 -5.23 -0.01
N LEU A 55 -4.59 -3.91 0.20
CA LEU A 55 -4.32 -3.28 1.49
C LEU A 55 -5.61 -2.72 2.07
N MET A 56 -5.90 -3.14 3.30
CA MET A 56 -7.01 -2.66 4.12
C MET A 56 -6.48 -1.55 5.01
N LEU A 57 -6.87 -0.31 4.70
CA LEU A 57 -6.43 0.90 5.37
C LEU A 57 -7.44 1.25 6.45
N GLU A 58 -7.07 0.99 7.69
CA GLU A 58 -7.87 1.28 8.87
C GLU A 58 -7.72 2.74 9.32
N PRO A 59 -8.58 3.22 10.25
CA PRO A 59 -8.50 4.59 10.75
C PRO A 59 -7.10 4.96 11.27
N GLY A 60 -6.72 6.21 11.02
CA GLY A 60 -5.39 6.72 11.38
C GLY A 60 -4.30 6.47 10.33
N THR A 61 -4.65 5.91 9.17
CA THR A 61 -3.71 5.74 8.04
C THR A 61 -3.74 6.95 7.11
N ARG A 62 -2.57 7.51 6.78
CA ARG A 62 -2.38 8.52 5.73
C ARG A 62 -1.67 7.88 4.54
N VAL A 63 -1.99 8.29 3.33
CA VAL A 63 -1.38 7.73 2.11
C VAL A 63 -0.85 8.84 1.24
N THR A 64 0.43 8.79 0.89
CA THR A 64 1.03 9.76 -0.05
C THR A 64 0.67 9.42 -1.49
N HIS A 65 0.75 10.41 -2.38
CA HIS A 65 0.54 10.20 -3.81
C HIS A 65 1.54 9.18 -4.39
N ALA A 66 2.78 9.16 -3.89
CA ALA A 66 3.79 8.21 -4.33
C ALA A 66 3.42 6.76 -3.97
N ALA A 67 2.86 6.54 -2.76
CA ALA A 67 2.36 5.23 -2.34
C ALA A 67 1.18 4.77 -3.20
N VAL A 68 0.19 5.64 -3.46
CA VAL A 68 -0.95 5.32 -4.34
C VAL A 68 -0.46 4.95 -5.75
N LYS A 69 0.47 5.74 -6.30
CA LYS A 69 1.09 5.47 -7.60
C LYS A 69 1.73 4.08 -7.62
N LEU A 70 2.55 3.74 -6.62
CA LEU A 70 3.23 2.44 -6.57
C LEU A 70 2.25 1.27 -6.45
N CYS A 71 1.21 1.39 -5.63
CA CYS A 71 0.14 0.38 -5.57
C CYS A 71 -0.54 0.15 -6.92
N ALA A 72 -0.84 1.23 -7.66
CA ALA A 72 -1.43 1.13 -8.99
C ALA A 72 -0.50 0.40 -9.98
N TYR A 73 0.80 0.70 -9.96
CA TYR A 73 1.79 0.01 -10.81
C TYR A 73 1.88 -1.49 -10.52
N THR A 74 1.81 -1.91 -9.25
CA THR A 74 1.92 -3.33 -8.88
C THR A 74 0.62 -4.10 -8.97
N GLY A 75 -0.50 -3.41 -9.22
CA GLY A 75 -1.82 -4.01 -9.20
C GLY A 75 -2.31 -4.32 -7.77
N CYS A 76 -1.88 -3.55 -6.77
CA CYS A 76 -2.32 -3.70 -5.40
C CYS A 76 -3.52 -2.78 -5.13
N LEU A 77 -4.65 -3.37 -4.71
CA LEU A 77 -5.89 -2.66 -4.44
C LEU A 77 -5.84 -1.95 -3.08
N LEU A 78 -6.21 -0.67 -3.05
CA LEU A 78 -6.33 0.09 -1.80
C LEU A 78 -7.80 0.12 -1.36
N ILE A 79 -8.08 -0.24 -0.11
CA ILE A 79 -9.43 -0.26 0.45
C ILE A 79 -9.42 0.49 1.77
N TRP A 80 -10.12 1.61 1.86
CA TRP A 80 -10.31 2.33 3.12
C TRP A 80 -11.47 1.73 3.89
N VAL A 81 -11.19 1.29 5.10
CA VAL A 81 -12.15 0.61 5.96
C VAL A 81 -12.18 1.18 7.37
N GLY A 82 -13.27 0.90 8.08
CA GLY A 82 -13.32 1.03 9.54
C GLY A 82 -12.53 -0.09 10.21
N GLU A 83 -12.44 0.00 11.54
CA GLU A 83 -11.73 -0.98 12.38
C GLU A 83 -12.22 -2.42 12.13
N ALA A 84 -11.30 -3.37 12.04
CA ALA A 84 -11.51 -4.77 11.71
C ALA A 84 -12.25 -5.01 10.36
N GLY A 85 -12.28 -4.02 9.46
CA GLY A 85 -12.91 -4.14 8.15
C GLY A 85 -14.45 -4.07 8.19
N VAL A 86 -15.06 -3.59 9.28
CA VAL A 86 -16.53 -3.61 9.45
C VAL A 86 -17.28 -2.58 8.59
N ARG A 87 -16.60 -1.50 8.19
CA ARG A 87 -17.16 -0.45 7.32
C ARG A 87 -16.27 -0.29 6.11
N LEU A 88 -16.85 -0.11 4.93
CA LEU A 88 -16.14 0.27 3.72
C LEU A 88 -16.39 1.75 3.46
N TYR A 89 -15.32 2.54 3.34
CA TYR A 89 -15.39 3.97 3.06
C TYR A 89 -15.13 4.27 1.59
N ALA A 90 -14.05 3.70 1.04
CA ALA A 90 -13.63 3.94 -0.33
C ALA A 90 -12.75 2.80 -0.86
N VAL A 91 -12.67 2.69 -2.18
CA VAL A 91 -11.82 1.71 -2.86
C VAL A 91 -11.08 2.42 -4.00
N GLY A 92 -9.77 2.17 -4.11
CA GLY A 92 -8.93 2.63 -5.21
C GLY A 92 -8.50 1.46 -6.08
N GLN A 93 -9.16 1.27 -7.22
CA GLN A 93 -8.88 0.16 -8.13
C GLN A 93 -7.50 0.31 -8.78
N PRO A 94 -6.69 -0.77 -8.85
CA PRO A 94 -5.52 -0.79 -9.69
C PRO A 94 -5.94 -0.86 -11.16
N GLY A 95 -5.55 0.12 -11.96
CA GLY A 95 -5.90 0.21 -13.39
C GLY A 95 -5.58 1.58 -13.98
#